data_AF-A0AAV8YFH7-F1
#
_entry.id   AF-A0AAV8YFH7-F1
#
_cell.length_a   1.000
_cell.length_b   1.000
_cell.length_c   1.000
_cell.angle_alpha   90.00
_cell.angle_beta   90.00
_cell.angle_gamma   90.00
#
_symmetry.space_group_name_H-M   'P 1'
#
loop_
_entity.id
_entity.type
_entity.pdbx_description
1 polymer ?
#
loop_
_entity_poly.entity_id
_entity_poly.type
_entity_poly.pdbx_seq_one_letter_code
_entity_poly.pdbx_strand_id
1 'polypeptide(L)' 'MRKIGISSAPVWIAAHRSELGCLAINQQGTRVASASNKGTLIRVWDTTTRNQLVELRRGSDPATVYWYIKKLIYP' A
#
# COMPACT_ATOMS: atom_id res chain seq x y z
N MET A 1 -18.25 -0.95 -20.26
CA MET A 1 -19.01 -1.73 -19.27
C MET A 1 -18.02 -2.29 -18.24
N ARG A 2 -18.03 -1.80 -16.99
CA ARG A 2 -17.17 -2.35 -15.92
C ARG A 2 -17.75 -3.71 -15.51
N LYS A 3 -17.03 -4.80 -15.77
CA LYS A 3 -17.33 -6.09 -15.12
C LYS A 3 -17.19 -5.87 -13.62
N ILE A 4 -18.29 -5.90 -12.88
CA ILE A 4 -18.27 -5.99 -11.42
C ILE A 4 -17.83 -7.42 -11.14
N GLY A 5 -16.53 -7.58 -10.96
CA GLY A 5 -15.89 -8.87 -10.78
C GLY A 5 -16.35 -9.49 -9.47
N ILE A 6 -16.80 -10.73 -9.57
CA ILE A 6 -16.88 -11.69 -8.46
C ILE A 6 -15.59 -11.55 -7.65
N SER A 7 -15.70 -11.32 -6.34
CA SER A 7 -14.54 -11.21 -5.46
C SER A 7 -13.72 -12.48 -5.59
N SER A 8 -12.53 -12.40 -6.22
CA SER A 8 -11.61 -13.54 -6.23
C SER A 8 -11.18 -13.83 -4.79
N ALA A 9 -10.72 -15.05 -4.55
CA ALA A 9 -10.12 -15.43 -3.27
C ALA A 9 -9.10 -14.36 -2.82
N PRO A 10 -9.01 -14.09 -1.50
CA PRO A 10 -8.07 -13.11 -0.99
C PRO A 10 -6.65 -13.49 -1.40
N VAL A 11 -5.88 -12.47 -1.77
CA VAL A 11 -4.50 -12.61 -2.20
C VAL A 11 -3.58 -12.06 -1.12
N TRP A 12 -2.47 -12.75 -0.89
CA TRP A 12 -1.44 -12.36 0.05
C TRP A 12 -0.19 -11.85 -0.67
N ILE A 13 0.37 -10.75 -0.16
CA ILE A 13 1.68 -10.24 -0.55
C ILE A 13 2.54 -10.20 0.71
N ALA A 14 3.70 -10.84 0.68
CA ALA A 14 4.67 -10.80 1.78
C ALA A 14 5.39 -9.44 1.81
N ALA A 15 4.66 -8.39 2.18
CA ALA A 15 5.10 -7.02 1.99
C ALA A 15 6.30 -6.64 2.86
N HIS A 16 6.36 -7.13 4.10
CA HIS A 16 7.43 -6.87 5.07
C HIS A 16 7.62 -8.07 6.00
N ARG A 17 8.82 -8.23 6.58
CA ARG A 17 9.12 -9.31 7.56
C ARG A 17 8.58 -9.04 8.96
N SER A 18 8.30 -7.78 9.26
CA SER A 18 7.71 -7.35 10.52
C SER A 18 6.31 -6.78 10.26
N GLU A 19 5.56 -6.53 11.33
CA GLU A 19 4.24 -5.93 11.29
C GLU A 19 4.21 -4.66 10.42
N LEU A 20 3.10 -4.51 9.69
CA LEU A 20 2.81 -3.30 8.93
C LEU A 20 2.52 -2.16 9.91
N GLY A 21 3.12 -0.99 9.63
CA GLY A 21 2.83 0.24 10.35
C GLY A 21 1.96 1.20 9.56
N CYS A 22 2.00 1.11 8.23
CA CYS A 22 1.14 1.92 7.38
C CYS A 22 0.88 1.25 6.03
N LEU A 23 -0.28 1.60 5.48
CA LEU A 23 -0.75 1.17 4.17
C LEU A 23 -1.47 2.35 3.51
N ALA A 24 -1.26 2.54 2.21
CA ALA A 24 -1.98 3.52 1.41
C ALA A 24 -2.27 2.98 0.02
N ILE A 25 -3.41 3.36 -0.55
CA ILE A 25 -3.82 2.96 -1.92
C ILE A 25 -4.00 4.24 -2.73
N ASN A 26 -3.63 4.24 -4.01
CA ASN A 26 -3.93 5.37 -4.88
C ASN A 26 -5.43 5.42 -5.25
N GLN A 27 -5.88 6.57 -5.75
CA GLN A 27 -7.30 6.77 -6.10
C GLN A 27 -7.82 5.77 -7.13
N GLN A 28 -6.96 5.34 -8.06
CA GLN A 28 -7.34 4.38 -9.09
C GLN A 28 -7.40 2.93 -8.56
N GLY A 29 -6.95 2.68 -7.33
CA GLY A 29 -6.86 1.33 -6.76
C GLY A 29 -5.79 0.44 -7.41
N THR A 30 -4.96 1.00 -8.29
CA THR A 30 -3.97 0.25 -9.07
C THR A 30 -2.65 0.03 -8.31
N ARG A 31 -2.37 0.87 -7.30
CA ARG A 31 -1.12 0.83 -6.54
C ARG A 31 -1.36 0.85 -5.04
N VAL A 32 -0.54 0.10 -4.32
CA VAL A 32 -0.52 0.06 -2.85
C VAL A 32 0.88 0.43 -2.38
N ALA A 33 1.00 1.35 -1.44
CA ALA A 33 2.24 1.63 -0.71
C ALA A 33 2.15 1.04 0.70
N SER A 34 3.24 0.47 1.19
CA SER A 34 3.32 -0.18 2.49
C SER A 34 4.64 0.12 3.19
N ALA A 35 4.62 0.27 4.51
CA ALA A 35 5.83 0.27 5.32
C ALA A 35 5.60 -0.47 6.65
N SER A 36 6.68 -0.98 7.22
CA SER A 36 6.62 -1.71 8.49
C SER A 36 6.88 -0.81 9.71
N ASN A 37 6.53 -1.31 10.89
CA ASN A 37 6.83 -0.68 12.18
C ASN A 37 8.36 -0.55 12.45
N LYS A 38 9.17 -1.43 11.85
CA LYS A 38 10.66 -1.37 11.94
C LYS A 38 11.27 -0.37 10.96
N GLY A 39 10.58 -0.14 9.85
CA GLY A 39 10.59 1.13 9.21
C GLY A 39 11.88 1.62 8.54
N THR A 40 12.48 0.78 7.71
CA THR A 40 13.58 1.23 6.83
C THR A 40 13.19 1.26 5.37
N LEU A 41 12.08 0.62 5.01
CA LEU A 41 11.66 0.43 3.63
C LEU A 41 10.21 0.85 3.44
N ILE A 42 9.95 1.58 2.36
CA ILE A 42 8.63 1.79 1.78
C ILE A 42 8.60 1.01 0.48
N ARG A 43 7.59 0.15 0.31
CA ARG A 43 7.41 -0.65 -0.90
C ARG A 43 6.10 -0.28 -1.57
N VAL A 44 6.15 -0.12 -2.89
CA VAL A 44 4.98 0.12 -3.73
C VAL A 44 4.72 -1.11 -4.59
N TRP A 45 3.47 -1.51 -4.67
CA TRP A 45 2.99 -2.72 -5.33
C TRP A 45 1.98 -2.37 -6.40
N ASP A 46 1.97 -3.14 -7.48
CA ASP A 46 0.89 -3.16 -8.45
C ASP A 46 -0.20 -4.14 -7.97
N THR A 47 -1.44 -3.68 -7.87
CA THR A 47 -2.55 -4.48 -7.33
C THR A 47 -3.06 -5.56 -8.28
N THR A 48 -2.82 -5.41 -9.59
CA THR A 48 -3.32 -6.34 -10.60
C THR A 48 -2.35 -7.51 -10.77
N THR A 49 -1.07 -7.20 -10.90
CA THR A 49 0.00 -8.18 -11.09
C THR A 49 0.55 -8.71 -9.77
N ARG A 50 0.43 -7.93 -8.68
CA ARG A 50 0.94 -8.21 -7.33
C ARG A 50 2.46 -8.10 -7.22
N ASN A 51 3.09 -7.50 -8.22
CA ASN A 51 4.53 -7.30 -8.26
C ASN A 51 4.94 -6.07 -7.45
N GLN A 52 6.11 -6.14 -6.81
CA GLN A 52 6.76 -4.97 -6.25
C GLN A 52 7.22 -4.08 -7.41
N LEU A 53 6.75 -2.83 -7.44
CA LEU A 53 7.15 -1.84 -8.43
C LEU A 53 8.42 -1.10 -8.01
N VAL A 54 8.49 -0.73 -6.73
CA VAL A 54 9.65 -0.01 -6.20
C VAL A 54 9.83 -0.28 -4.71
N GLU A 55 11.09 -0.27 -4.28
CA GLU A 55 11.50 -0.25 -2.88
C GLU A 55 12.29 1.04 -2.65
N LEU A 56 11.87 1.83 -1.67
CA LEU A 56 12.47 3.09 -1.28
C LEU A 56 13.04 2.94 0.13
N ARG A 57 14.31 3.31 0.31
CA ARG A 57 14.93 3.40 1.63
C ARG A 57 14.67 4.77 2.21
N ARG A 58 13.95 4.79 3.33
CA ARG A 58 14.04 5.87 4.30
C ARG A 58 15.30 5.61 5.13
N GLY A 59 15.99 6.66 5.57
CA GLY A 59 17.07 6.52 6.54
C GLY A 59 16.58 5.90 7.86
N SER A 60 17.25 6.20 8.97
CA SER A 60 16.80 5.69 10.29
C SER A 60 15.46 6.28 10.77
N ASP A 61 14.85 7.21 10.04
CA ASP A 61 13.63 7.89 10.45
C ASP A 61 12.35 7.08 10.21
N PRO A 62 11.37 7.17 11.14
CA PRO A 62 10.01 6.72 10.90
C PRO A 62 9.41 7.38 9.63
N ALA A 63 8.76 6.61 8.77
CA ALA A 63 7.98 7.13 7.65
C ALA A 63 6.52 6.90 7.90
N THR A 64 5.83 8.01 7.77
CA THR A 64 4.40 8.08 7.62
C THR A 64 4.10 8.13 6.13
N VAL A 65 3.39 7.13 5.61
CA VAL A 65 2.92 7.13 4.22
C VAL A 65 1.59 7.86 4.20
N TYR A 66 1.57 9.05 3.58
CA TYR A 66 0.34 9.81 3.35
C TYR A 66 -0.21 9.51 1.96
N TRP A 67 -1.53 9.44 1.82
CA TRP A 67 -2.18 9.65 0.52
C TRP A 67 -3.27 10.70 0.66
N TYR A 68 -3.34 11.59 -0.33
CA TYR A 68 -4.31 12.66 -0.35
C TYR A 68 -5.67 12.10 -0.77
N ILE A 69 -6.42 11.58 0.20
CA ILE A 69 -7.88 11.62 0.12
C ILE A 69 -8.27 12.95 0.71
N LYS A 70 -8.95 13.80 -0.07
CA LYS A 70 -9.77 14.85 0.52
C LYS A 70 -10.65 14.15 1.56
N LYS A 71 -10.36 14.42 2.84
CA LYS A 71 -11.23 14.13 3.97
C LYS A 71 -12.49 14.98 3.78
N LEU A 72 -13.42 14.52 2.95
CA LEU A 72 -14.81 14.88 3.14
C LEU A 72 -15.33 13.90 4.19
N ILE A 73 -15.67 14.46 5.34
CA ILE A 73 -16.53 13.87 6.38
C ILE A 73 -15.79 12.93 7.34
N TYR A 74 -15.46 13.44 8.53
CA TYR A 74 -16.23 13.24 9.77
C TYR A 74 -15.93 14.46 10.68
N PRO A 75 -16.90 14.90 11.52
CA PRO A 75 -16.88 16.18 12.23
C PRO A 75 -15.69 16.36 13.17
#